data_AF-A0A661ZGA3-F1
#
_entry.id   AF-A0A661ZGA3-F1
#
_cell.length_a   1.000
_cell.length_b   1.000
_cell.length_c   1.000
_cell.angle_alpha   90.00
_cell.angle_beta   90.00
_cell.angle_gamma   90.00
#
_symmetry.space_group_name_H-M   'P 1'
#
loop_
_entity.id
_entity.type
_entity.pdbx_description
1 polymer ?
#
loop_
_entity_poly.entity_id
_entity_poly.type
_entity_poly.pdbx_seq_one_letter_code
_entity_poly.pdbx_strand_id
1 'polypeptide(L)'
;MPGLIGKKIGMTSIFDKDGKNIPCTVIQAGPCTVTQVKNVDTDGYASVQLAFDEKKEKNTPKAEQGHFAKANTTPKKKVIELKGFVKDWKAGDVINVDYFHDDTWLDVSGMSKGKGFQGVVKRYNFKGVNDATHGQHNRM
;
A
#
# COMPACT_ATOMS: atom_id res chain seq x y z
N MET A 1 -13.38 -0.22 4.21
CA MET A 1 -13.13 0.80 3.19
C MET A 1 -12.60 0.11 1.94
N PRO A 2 -13.28 0.30 0.79
CA PRO A 2 -12.80 -0.22 -0.49
C PRO A 2 -11.52 0.54 -0.89
N GLY A 3 -10.73 -0.06 -1.77
CA GLY A 3 -9.49 0.56 -2.21
C GLY A 3 -8.74 -0.27 -3.25
N LEU A 4 -7.61 0.27 -3.69
CA LEU A 4 -6.71 -0.37 -4.65
C LEU A 4 -5.30 -0.48 -4.09
N ILE A 5 -4.56 -1.44 -4.64
CA ILE A 5 -3.13 -1.58 -4.40
C ILE A 5 -2.40 -0.82 -5.50
N GLY A 6 -1.41 -0.03 -5.11
CA GLY A 6 -0.57 0.69 -6.05
C GLY A 6 0.88 0.72 -5.63
N LYS A 7 1.73 1.10 -6.58
CA LYS A 7 3.17 1.31 -6.39
C LYS A 7 3.48 2.79 -6.50
N LYS A 8 4.13 3.35 -5.47
CA LYS A 8 4.71 4.69 -5.55
C LYS A 8 5.85 4.68 -6.58
N ILE A 9 5.70 5.46 -7.64
CA ILE A 9 6.72 5.60 -8.71
C ILE A 9 7.69 6.72 -8.38
N GLY A 10 7.17 7.88 -7.99
CA GLY A 10 7.98 9.06 -7.77
C GLY A 10 7.17 10.25 -7.28
N MET A 11 7.80 11.41 -7.24
CA MET A 11 7.19 12.69 -6.90
C MET A 11 7.55 13.69 -7.99
N THR A 12 6.58 14.52 -8.35
CA THR A 12 6.73 15.61 -9.31
C THR A 12 5.94 16.82 -8.81
N SER A 13 5.90 17.88 -9.60
CA SER A 13 5.11 19.07 -9.28
C SER A 13 4.43 19.59 -10.53
N ILE A 14 3.18 20.03 -10.39
CA ILE A 14 2.37 20.59 -11.47
C ILE A 14 2.02 22.04 -11.14
N PHE A 15 1.83 22.86 -12.17
CA PHE A 15 1.36 24.22 -12.01
C PHE A 15 -0.14 24.27 -12.28
N ASP A 16 -0.88 24.89 -11.38
CA ASP A 16 -2.29 25.20 -11.58
C ASP A 16 -2.45 26.36 -12.57
N LYS A 17 -3.68 26.59 -13.05
CA LYS A 17 -4.04 27.68 -13.97
C LYS A 17 -3.67 29.06 -13.43
N ASP A 18 -3.67 29.22 -12.11
CA ASP A 18 -3.27 30.45 -11.41
C ASP A 18 -1.74 30.57 -11.21
N GLY A 19 -0.94 29.65 -11.77
CA GLY A 19 0.52 29.63 -11.64
C GLY A 19 1.04 29.09 -10.31
N LYS A 20 0.16 28.55 -9.45
CA LYS A 20 0.54 27.93 -8.17
C LYS A 20 1.22 26.59 -8.39
N ASN A 21 2.40 26.39 -7.79
CA ASN A 21 3.11 25.12 -7.82
C ASN A 21 2.55 24.12 -6.78
N ILE A 22 2.10 22.95 -7.23
CA ILE A 22 1.50 21.90 -6.40
C ILE A 22 2.35 20.63 -6.47
N PRO A 23 2.92 20.16 -5.34
CA PRO A 23 3.65 18.90 -5.29
C PRO A 23 2.68 17.71 -5.37
N CYS A 24 2.99 16.72 -6.21
CA CYS A 24 2.18 15.53 -6.38
C CYS A 24 3.04 14.25 -6.36
N THR A 25 2.44 13.16 -5.89
CA THR A 25 3.07 11.83 -5.89
C THR A 25 2.44 10.99 -6.99
N VAL A 26 3.26 10.40 -7.86
CA VAL A 26 2.79 9.50 -8.92
C VAL A 26 2.67 8.09 -8.34
N ILE A 27 1.44 7.56 -8.33
CA ILE A 27 1.12 6.21 -7.90
C ILE A 27 0.63 5.43 -9.12
N GLN A 28 1.33 4.35 -9.45
CA GLN A 28 0.83 3.37 -10.40
C GLN A 28 -0.14 2.44 -9.66
N ALA A 29 -1.43 2.73 -9.73
CA ALA A 29 -2.49 1.89 -9.19
C ALA A 29 -3.09 1.03 -10.31
N GLY A 30 -3.27 -0.27 -10.04
CA GLY A 30 -3.91 -1.20 -10.96
C GLY A 30 -3.09 -1.59 -12.21
N PRO A 31 -3.58 -2.57 -13.00
CA PRO A 31 -4.81 -3.35 -12.74
C PRO A 31 -4.67 -4.27 -11.53
N CYS A 32 -5.66 -4.24 -10.62
CA CYS A 32 -5.72 -5.14 -9.45
C CYS A 32 -6.72 -6.25 -9.73
N THR A 33 -6.29 -7.51 -9.65
CA THR A 33 -7.17 -8.67 -9.87
C THR A 33 -7.75 -9.16 -8.55
N VAL A 34 -9.04 -9.48 -8.53
CA VAL A 34 -9.73 -10.11 -7.40
C VAL A 34 -9.34 -11.59 -7.36
N THR A 35 -8.67 -12.01 -6.29
CA THR A 35 -8.23 -13.41 -6.13
C THR A 35 -9.20 -14.25 -5.31
N GLN A 36 -9.86 -13.64 -4.32
CA GLN A 36 -10.82 -14.34 -3.47
C GLN A 36 -11.84 -13.34 -2.94
N VAL A 37 -13.09 -13.80 -2.83
CA VAL A 37 -14.17 -13.09 -2.17
C VAL A 37 -14.52 -13.89 -0.92
N LYS A 38 -14.48 -13.24 0.23
CA LYS A 38 -14.77 -13.84 1.53
C LYS A 38 -16.16 -13.42 1.98
N ASN A 39 -16.91 -14.39 2.48
CA ASN A 39 -18.30 -14.21 2.92
C ASN A 39 -18.43 -14.48 4.42
N VAL A 40 -19.51 -13.95 5.01
CA VAL A 40 -19.76 -14.11 6.46
C VAL A 40 -19.97 -15.57 6.84
N ASP A 41 -20.66 -16.35 6.01
CA ASP A 41 -21.00 -17.74 6.32
C ASP A 41 -19.79 -18.68 6.34
N THR A 42 -18.82 -18.45 5.45
CA THR A 42 -17.63 -19.30 5.28
C THR A 42 -16.43 -18.81 6.07
N ASP A 43 -16.22 -17.49 6.10
CA ASP A 43 -15.00 -16.87 6.62
C ASP A 43 -15.24 -16.03 7.89
N GLY A 44 -16.50 -15.85 8.30
CA GLY A 44 -16.89 -15.04 9.46
C GLY A 44 -16.88 -13.52 9.22
N TYR A 45 -16.51 -13.06 8.02
CA TYR A 45 -16.55 -11.65 7.63
C TYR A 45 -16.57 -11.44 6.11
N ALA A 46 -17.18 -10.34 5.67
CA ALA A 46 -17.17 -9.94 4.27
C ALA A 46 -15.89 -9.15 3.91
N SER A 47 -15.14 -9.62 2.91
CA SER A 47 -14.00 -8.89 2.34
C SER A 47 -13.65 -9.37 0.93
N VAL A 48 -12.91 -8.53 0.19
CA VAL A 48 -12.38 -8.86 -1.12
C VAL A 48 -10.86 -8.84 -1.06
N GLN A 49 -10.25 -9.92 -1.53
CA GLN A 49 -8.80 -10.04 -1.67
C GLN A 49 -8.39 -9.56 -3.06
N LEU A 50 -7.51 -8.56 -3.08
CA LEU A 50 -6.95 -7.98 -4.29
C LEU A 50 -5.48 -8.33 -4.43
N ALA A 51 -5.05 -8.51 -5.68
CA ALA A 51 -3.69 -8.84 -6.03
C ALA A 51 -3.12 -7.90 -7.09
N PHE A 52 -1.85 -7.51 -6.93
CA PHE A 52 -1.17 -6.50 -7.74
C PHE A 52 0.29 -6.87 -8.02
N ASP A 53 0.78 -6.40 -9.18
CA ASP A 53 2.11 -6.61 -9.75
C ASP A 53 2.42 -8.08 -10.10
N GLU A 54 3.04 -8.33 -11.24
CA GLU A 54 3.26 -9.69 -11.74
C GLU A 54 4.44 -10.39 -11.06
N LYS A 55 4.26 -11.69 -10.79
CA LYS A 55 5.26 -12.59 -10.24
C LYS A 55 5.47 -13.76 -11.20
N LYS A 56 6.74 -14.10 -11.46
CA LYS A 56 7.08 -15.25 -12.30
C LYS A 56 6.66 -16.56 -11.62
N GLU A 57 6.06 -17.47 -12.37
CA GLU A 57 5.61 -18.78 -11.86
C GLU A 57 6.75 -19.58 -11.21
N LYS A 58 7.94 -19.54 -11.81
CA LYS A 58 9.14 -20.22 -11.27
C LYS A 58 9.54 -19.77 -9.85
N ASN A 59 9.14 -18.57 -9.45
CA ASN A 59 9.43 -18.01 -8.12
C ASN A 59 8.21 -18.10 -7.19
N THR A 60 7.16 -18.82 -7.60
CA THR A 60 5.89 -18.90 -6.88
C THR A 60 5.74 -20.30 -6.29
N PRO A 61 5.51 -20.44 -4.97
CA PRO A 61 5.21 -21.73 -4.35
C PRO A 61 3.98 -22.39 -4.95
N LYS A 62 3.94 -23.72 -5.01
CA LYS A 62 2.81 -24.48 -5.58
C LYS A 62 1.45 -24.15 -4.95
N ALA A 63 1.42 -23.89 -3.64
CA ALA A 63 0.20 -23.51 -2.93
C ALA A 63 -0.36 -22.16 -3.43
N GLU A 64 0.50 -21.17 -3.63
CA GLU A 64 0.10 -19.87 -4.21
C GLU A 64 -0.37 -20.04 -5.66
N GLN A 65 0.33 -20.86 -6.47
CA GLN A 65 -0.08 -21.11 -7.85
C GLN A 65 -1.50 -21.69 -7.93
N GLY A 66 -1.83 -22.67 -7.09
CA GLY A 66 -3.17 -23.24 -7.03
C GLY A 66 -4.23 -22.22 -6.58
N HIS A 67 -3.86 -21.28 -5.69
CA HIS A 67 -4.74 -20.20 -5.27
C HIS A 67 -5.05 -19.22 -6.41
N PHE A 68 -4.02 -18.74 -7.12
CA PHE A 68 -4.20 -17.83 -8.26
C PHE A 68 -4.91 -18.50 -9.45
N ALA A 69 -4.67 -19.79 -9.67
CA ALA A 69 -5.34 -20.57 -10.71
C ALA A 69 -6.86 -20.63 -10.52
N LYS A 70 -7.36 -20.71 -9.27
CA LYS A 70 -8.81 -20.66 -8.97
C LYS A 70 -9.47 -19.35 -9.41
N ALA A 71 -8.71 -18.27 -9.41
CA ALA A 71 -9.15 -16.95 -9.86
C ALA A 71 -8.79 -16.66 -11.33
N ASN A 72 -8.33 -17.67 -12.09
CA ASN A 72 -7.89 -17.54 -13.48
C ASN A 72 -6.87 -16.40 -13.71
N THR A 73 -5.96 -16.20 -12.75
CA THR A 73 -4.96 -15.11 -12.83
C THR A 73 -3.55 -15.64 -12.70
N THR A 74 -2.60 -14.88 -13.25
CA THR A 74 -1.17 -15.16 -13.06
C THR A 74 -0.75 -14.83 -11.63
N PRO A 75 0.28 -15.50 -11.08
CA PRO A 75 0.79 -15.17 -9.75
C PRO A 75 1.15 -13.69 -9.63
N LYS A 76 0.72 -13.07 -8.52
CA LYS A 76 0.99 -11.66 -8.23
C LYS A 76 1.92 -11.49 -7.04
N LYS A 77 2.61 -10.35 -6.94
CA LYS A 77 3.60 -10.09 -5.87
C LYS A 77 2.93 -9.64 -4.58
N LYS A 78 1.93 -8.78 -4.67
CA LYS A 78 1.27 -8.19 -3.50
C LYS A 78 -0.18 -8.62 -3.46
N VAL A 79 -0.60 -9.14 -2.32
CA VAL A 79 -1.98 -9.53 -2.04
C VAL A 79 -2.42 -8.84 -0.76
N ILE A 80 -3.57 -8.19 -0.77
CA ILE A 80 -4.16 -7.47 0.38
C ILE A 80 -5.66 -7.73 0.41
N GLU A 81 -6.23 -7.82 1.62
CA GLU A 81 -7.67 -7.90 1.83
C GLU A 81 -8.23 -6.53 2.20
N LEU A 82 -9.33 -6.16 1.56
CA LEU A 82 -10.04 -4.90 1.81
C LEU A 82 -11.53 -5.18 2.05
N LYS A 83 -12.14 -4.37 2.91
CA LYS A 83 -13.55 -4.53 3.34
C LYS A 83 -14.43 -3.42 2.80
N GLY A 84 -15.73 -3.64 2.68
CA GLY A 84 -16.69 -2.56 2.40
C GLY A 84 -16.70 -2.11 0.93
N PHE A 85 -16.46 -3.02 -0.01
CA PHE A 85 -16.83 -2.78 -1.39
C PHE A 85 -18.35 -2.72 -1.52
N VAL A 86 -18.85 -1.74 -2.28
CA VAL A 86 -20.29 -1.52 -2.51
C VAL A 86 -20.84 -2.49 -3.57
N LYS A 87 -19.97 -2.94 -4.48
CA LYS A 87 -20.30 -3.87 -5.57
C LYS A 87 -19.85 -5.28 -5.22
N ASP A 88 -20.68 -6.25 -5.60
CA ASP A 88 -20.31 -7.66 -5.57
C ASP A 88 -19.31 -7.95 -6.69
N TRP A 89 -18.07 -8.19 -6.29
CA TRP A 89 -16.99 -8.62 -7.18
C TRP A 89 -16.91 -10.14 -7.20
N LYS A 90 -16.42 -10.70 -8.30
CA LYS A 90 -16.15 -12.13 -8.44
C LYS A 90 -14.65 -12.37 -8.57
N ALA A 91 -14.22 -13.58 -8.20
CA ALA A 91 -12.84 -14.00 -8.45
C ALA A 91 -12.52 -13.94 -9.95
N GLY A 92 -11.40 -13.32 -10.31
CA GLY A 92 -10.98 -13.06 -11.69
C GLY A 92 -11.32 -11.67 -12.22
N ASP A 93 -12.20 -10.91 -11.55
CA ASP A 93 -12.50 -9.54 -11.96
C ASP A 93 -11.29 -8.63 -11.78
N VAL A 94 -11.19 -7.62 -12.64
CA VAL A 94 -10.10 -6.63 -12.62
C VAL A 94 -10.66 -5.26 -12.25
N ILE A 95 -10.03 -4.62 -11.25
CA ILE A 95 -10.37 -3.28 -10.79
C ILE A 95 -9.27 -2.31 -11.20
N ASN A 96 -9.66 -1.24 -11.91
CA ASN A 96 -8.80 -0.17 -12.41
C ASN A 96 -8.98 1.13 -11.62
N VAL A 97 -8.12 2.11 -11.91
CA VAL A 97 -8.10 3.43 -11.27
C VAL A 97 -9.44 4.17 -11.42
N ASP A 98 -10.20 3.87 -12.47
CA ASP A 98 -11.52 4.45 -12.73
C ASP A 98 -12.52 4.24 -11.58
N TYR A 99 -12.23 3.33 -10.65
CA TYR A 99 -13.00 3.16 -9.43
C TYR A 99 -13.06 4.43 -8.55
N PHE A 100 -12.04 5.29 -8.62
CA PHE A 100 -11.93 6.50 -7.79
C PHE A 100 -12.34 7.79 -8.52
N HIS A 101 -13.00 7.69 -9.67
CA HIS A 101 -13.22 8.86 -10.54
C HIS A 101 -14.07 9.97 -9.89
N ASP A 102 -14.92 9.60 -8.93
CA ASP A 102 -15.81 10.51 -8.20
C ASP A 102 -15.23 10.97 -6.84
N ASP A 103 -14.11 10.40 -6.40
CA ASP A 103 -13.54 10.66 -5.08
C ASP A 103 -12.54 11.83 -5.11
N THR A 104 -12.81 12.87 -4.32
CA THR A 104 -11.92 14.04 -4.21
C THR A 104 -10.75 13.79 -3.25
N TRP A 105 -10.93 12.93 -2.25
CA TRP A 105 -9.95 12.64 -1.21
C TRP A 105 -9.74 11.14 -1.06
N LEU A 106 -8.47 10.73 -0.93
CA LEU A 106 -8.09 9.33 -0.81
C LEU A 106 -7.16 9.14 0.40
N ASP A 107 -7.42 8.08 1.17
CA ASP A 107 -6.54 7.63 2.24
C ASP A 107 -5.46 6.70 1.68
N VAL A 108 -4.19 7.05 1.90
CA VAL A 108 -3.05 6.25 1.44
C VAL A 108 -2.36 5.60 2.63
N SER A 109 -2.32 4.27 2.64
CA SER A 109 -1.57 3.49 3.62
C SER A 109 -0.34 2.82 2.98
N GLY A 110 0.76 2.74 3.72
CA GLY A 110 1.99 2.17 3.21
C GLY A 110 3.06 1.98 4.29
N MET A 111 4.04 1.15 3.98
CA MET A 111 5.17 0.94 4.88
C MET A 111 6.17 2.09 4.73
N SER A 112 6.44 2.79 5.83
CA SER A 112 7.45 3.85 5.85
C SER A 112 8.85 3.29 5.63
N LYS A 113 9.78 4.12 5.11
CA LYS A 113 11.18 3.73 4.98
C LYS A 113 11.80 3.47 6.35
N GLY A 114 12.29 2.26 6.57
CA GLY A 114 13.04 1.90 7.77
C GLY A 114 14.32 2.73 7.91
N LYS A 115 14.64 3.16 9.13
CA LYS A 115 15.85 3.93 9.45
C LYS A 115 16.90 3.11 10.21
N GLY A 116 16.67 1.82 10.46
CA GLY A 116 17.54 0.97 11.30
C GLY A 116 17.45 1.30 12.80
N PHE A 117 18.43 0.84 13.58
CA PHE A 117 18.55 1.22 14.99
C PHE A 117 18.86 2.73 15.09
N GLN A 118 18.05 3.48 15.83
CA GLN A 118 18.17 4.92 15.98
C GLN A 118 18.23 5.29 17.46
N GLY A 119 19.14 6.21 17.80
CA GLY A 119 19.24 6.76 19.15
C GLY A 119 17.99 7.54 19.55
N VAL A 120 17.83 7.78 20.86
CA VAL A 120 16.61 8.38 21.45
C VAL A 120 16.32 9.79 20.92
N VAL A 121 17.36 10.58 20.64
CA VAL A 121 17.23 11.92 20.07
C VAL A 121 16.54 11.86 18.70
N LYS A 122 16.97 10.98 17.79
CA LYS A 122 16.41 10.90 16.43
C LYS A 122 15.08 10.12 16.36
N ARG A 123 14.82 9.23 17.32
CA ARG A 123 13.57 8.44 17.36
C ARG A 123 12.43 9.16 18.05
N TYR A 124 12.72 9.89 19.13
CA TYR A 124 11.72 10.49 20.01
C TYR A 124 11.90 12.00 20.20
N ASN A 125 12.79 12.64 19.44
CA ASN A 125 13.08 14.07 19.51
C ASN A 125 13.50 14.55 20.91
N PHE A 126 14.26 13.72 21.65
CA PHE A 126 14.84 14.13 22.93
C PHE A 126 15.89 15.23 22.71
N LYS A 127 15.96 16.22 23.60
CA LYS A 127 16.83 17.41 23.44
C LYS A 127 18.31 17.18 23.74
N GLY A 128 18.68 15.98 24.20
CA GLY A 128 20.00 15.70 24.75
C GLY A 128 19.98 15.73 26.27
N VAL A 129 21.15 15.74 26.90
CA VAL A 129 21.27 15.74 28.36
C VAL A 129 21.20 17.17 28.91
N ASN A 130 21.98 18.11 28.38
CA ASN A 130 21.98 19.56 28.69
C ASN A 130 22.80 20.33 27.61
N ASP A 131 23.34 21.50 27.95
CA ASP A 131 24.21 22.32 27.11
C ASP A 131 25.52 21.60 26.73
N ALA A 132 25.98 21.85 25.51
CA ALA A 132 27.16 21.20 24.97
C ALA A 132 28.48 21.65 25.64
N THR A 133 28.55 22.88 26.18
CA THR A 133 29.81 23.53 26.57
C THR A 133 30.05 23.65 28.09
N HIS A 134 29.04 23.40 28.93
CA HIS A 134 29.14 23.59 30.38
C HIS A 134 29.41 22.26 31.13
N GLY A 135 30.57 21.65 30.88
CA GLY A 135 31.07 20.52 31.68
C GLY A 135 30.40 19.17 31.41
N GLN A 136 29.74 18.99 30.27
CA GLN A 136 29.13 17.71 29.91
C GLN A 136 30.19 16.62 29.72
N HIS A 137 30.20 15.64 30.61
CA HIS A 137 31.14 14.52 30.57
C HIS A 137 30.68 13.46 29.58
N ASN A 138 31.52 13.14 28.59
CA ASN A 138 31.27 12.02 27.69
C ASN A 138 31.60 10.73 28.43
N ARG A 139 30.60 10.11 29.08
CA ARG A 139 30.78 8.73 29.56
C ARG A 139 30.73 7.82 28.34
N MET A 140 31.92 7.41 27.88
CA MET A 140 32.09 6.31 26.93
C MET A 140 31.55 5.01 27.52
#